data_AF-A0A9N7UKX3-F1
#
_entry.id   AF-A0A9N7UKX3-F1
#
_cell.length_a   1.000
_cell.length_b   1.000
_cell.length_c   1.000
_cell.angle_alpha   90.00
_cell.angle_beta   90.00
_cell.angle_gamma   90.00
#
_symmetry.space_group_name_H-M   'P 1'
#
loop_
_entity.id
_entity.type
_entity.pdbx_description
1 polymer ?
#
loop_
_entity_poly.entity_id
_entity_poly.type
_entity_poly.pdbx_seq_one_letter_code
_entity_poly.pdbx_strand_id
1 'polypeptide(L)'
;MSGHRTRKSLIITDDEEVKAEELNPFSFKEFLRLKDQDQDQDPDQDRDQDRDQDRDQTHSESCSSSTFDPDVNKRFFSEPSMSPQEEEDKDWGWGFQCVASSSSPLSEETTRFSSEPDIKPKGGGDNEGDHEMSMTEPIISFRRGSDIQLKEENMALRRTIRELQSRSDAKEHRVQELSEELLQRRRQEEKEAEDLESMVHSVEQNLHLMTKRAMKAENYVSKLKAELQQLQVEAESLRSENDGLKAAETQVVMTMRQTALVASEYLNKTASHAHSSIRQLLGEAETLRLVSHLLRSIDKISEC
;
A
#
# COMPACT_ATOMS: atom_id res chain seq x y z
N MET A 1 36.95 -43.91 -25.78
CA MET A 1 35.49 -43.66 -25.81
C MET A 1 35.24 -42.40 -25.00
N SER A 2 35.01 -41.27 -25.66
CA SER A 2 34.90 -39.95 -25.02
C SER A 2 33.45 -39.50 -25.06
N GLY A 3 32.87 -39.23 -23.89
CA GLY A 3 31.44 -39.02 -23.70
C GLY A 3 30.93 -37.73 -24.33
N HIS A 4 29.87 -37.85 -25.13
CA HIS A 4 29.09 -36.72 -25.62
C HIS A 4 28.39 -36.00 -24.46
N ARG A 5 28.69 -34.71 -24.28
CA ARG A 5 27.85 -33.80 -23.48
C ARG A 5 26.63 -33.41 -24.31
N THR A 6 25.49 -33.97 -23.99
CA THR A 6 24.18 -33.49 -24.47
C THR A 6 23.89 -32.14 -23.80
N ARG A 7 23.98 -31.06 -24.58
CA ARG A 7 23.39 -29.76 -24.21
C ARG A 7 21.88 -29.91 -24.28
N LYS A 8 21.20 -29.84 -23.14
CA LYS A 8 19.73 -29.77 -23.08
C LYS A 8 19.34 -28.33 -23.42
N SER A 9 18.75 -28.15 -24.59
CA SER A 9 18.00 -26.93 -24.94
C SER A 9 16.67 -26.98 -24.21
N LEU A 10 16.36 -25.97 -23.40
CA LEU A 10 15.05 -25.82 -22.79
C LEU A 10 14.14 -25.15 -23.83
N ILE A 11 13.31 -25.94 -24.49
CA ILE A 11 12.22 -25.46 -25.33
C ILE A 11 11.11 -25.06 -24.37
N ILE A 12 10.85 -23.76 -24.25
CA ILE A 12 9.65 -23.24 -23.58
C ILE A 12 8.58 -23.17 -24.67
N THR A 13 7.63 -24.09 -24.61
CA THR A 13 6.36 -23.96 -25.34
C THR A 13 5.56 -22.84 -24.68
N ASP A 14 5.40 -21.74 -25.40
CA ASP A 14 4.29 -20.80 -25.22
C ASP A 14 3.00 -21.58 -25.39
N ASP A 15 2.25 -21.78 -24.30
CA ASP A 15 0.80 -22.03 -24.31
C ASP A 15 0.33 -22.12 -22.86
N GLU A 16 0.00 -20.97 -22.25
CA GLU A 16 -1.14 -20.90 -21.34
C GLU A 16 -1.76 -19.49 -21.39
N GLU A 17 -2.88 -19.45 -22.12
CA GLU A 17 -4.10 -18.69 -21.82
C GLU A 17 -3.95 -17.27 -21.27
N VAL A 18 -4.22 -16.33 -22.18
CA VAL A 18 -4.47 -14.90 -21.93
C VAL A 18 -5.65 -14.77 -20.94
N LYS A 19 -5.38 -14.88 -19.65
CA LYS A 19 -6.33 -14.47 -18.61
C LYS A 19 -6.41 -12.95 -18.65
N ALA A 20 -7.62 -12.50 -18.99
CA ALA A 20 -8.10 -11.13 -18.96
C ALA A 20 -7.22 -10.25 -18.06
N GLU A 21 -6.57 -9.25 -18.66
CA GLU A 21 -5.97 -8.13 -17.95
C GLU A 21 -7.05 -7.58 -17.02
N GLU A 22 -6.97 -8.02 -15.76
CA GLU A 22 -7.74 -7.49 -14.65
C GLU A 22 -7.45 -5.99 -14.69
N LEU A 23 -8.47 -5.23 -15.11
CA LEU A 23 -8.39 -3.80 -15.37
C LEU A 23 -8.02 -3.12 -14.06
N ASN A 24 -6.72 -3.00 -13.82
CA ASN A 24 -6.19 -2.26 -12.70
C ASN A 24 -6.69 -0.82 -12.88
N PRO A 25 -7.59 -0.32 -12.00
CA PRO A 25 -8.18 1.01 -12.12
C PRO A 25 -7.14 2.13 -11.93
N PHE A 26 -5.91 1.80 -11.54
CA PHE A 26 -4.78 2.72 -11.45
C PHE A 26 -3.72 2.47 -12.55
N SER A 27 -4.04 1.70 -13.59
CA SER A 27 -3.14 1.47 -14.72
C SER A 27 -2.95 2.74 -15.56
N PHE A 28 -1.75 2.97 -16.07
CA PHE A 28 -1.49 4.05 -17.01
C PHE A 28 -2.31 3.93 -18.31
N LYS A 29 -2.69 2.70 -18.71
CA LYS A 29 -3.63 2.48 -19.83
C LYS A 29 -5.07 2.95 -19.53
N GLU A 30 -5.48 2.92 -18.27
CA GLU A 30 -6.75 3.50 -17.79
C GLU A 30 -6.65 5.03 -17.76
N PHE A 31 -5.52 5.56 -17.27
CA PHE A 31 -5.25 7.00 -17.26
C PHE A 31 -5.33 7.64 -18.65
N LEU A 32 -4.75 6.99 -19.67
CA LEU A 32 -4.85 7.45 -21.06
C LEU A 32 -6.30 7.39 -21.57
N ARG A 33 -7.04 6.32 -21.27
CA ARG A 33 -8.46 6.20 -21.63
C ARG A 33 -9.33 7.29 -21.01
N LEU A 34 -9.11 7.62 -19.73
CA LEU A 34 -9.82 8.70 -19.05
C LEU A 34 -9.52 10.06 -19.71
N LYS A 35 -8.27 10.29 -20.09
CA LYS A 35 -7.85 11.54 -20.74
C LYS A 35 -8.43 11.71 -22.15
N ASP A 36 -8.62 10.62 -22.88
CA ASP A 36 -9.26 10.64 -24.19
C ASP A 36 -10.77 10.87 -24.07
N GLN A 37 -11.40 10.43 -22.98
CA GLN A 37 -12.85 10.54 -22.74
C GLN A 37 -13.31 11.95 -22.31
N ASP A 38 -12.42 12.76 -21.74
CA ASP A 38 -12.69 14.17 -21.40
C ASP A 38 -12.74 15.10 -22.64
N GLN A 39 -12.34 14.62 -23.84
CA GLN A 39 -12.40 15.42 -25.07
C GLN A 39 -13.70 15.28 -25.86
N ASP A 40 -14.54 14.27 -25.57
CA ASP A 40 -15.72 13.92 -26.40
C ASP A 40 -17.08 14.20 -25.73
N GLN A 41 -17.14 14.91 -24.59
CA GLN A 41 -18.43 15.30 -23.98
C GLN A 41 -18.94 16.65 -24.52
N ASP A 42 -19.75 16.57 -25.58
CA ASP A 42 -20.69 17.63 -25.98
C ASP A 42 -21.68 17.92 -24.82
N PRO A 43 -21.79 19.17 -24.32
CA PRO A 43 -22.55 19.48 -23.12
C PRO A 43 -24.05 19.78 -23.38
N ASP A 44 -24.70 19.03 -24.27
CA ASP A 44 -26.12 19.25 -24.61
C ASP A 44 -26.92 17.93 -24.61
N GLN A 45 -27.17 17.37 -23.43
CA GLN A 45 -28.33 16.53 -23.13
C GLN A 45 -28.36 16.16 -21.65
N ASP A 46 -28.93 17.03 -20.82
CA ASP A 46 -29.52 16.62 -19.53
C ASP A 46 -30.41 17.76 -19.00
N ARG A 47 -31.62 17.84 -19.57
CA ARG A 47 -32.78 18.42 -18.88
C ARG A 47 -34.04 17.64 -19.23
N ASP A 48 -34.74 17.27 -18.17
CA ASP A 48 -36.17 16.92 -18.11
C ASP A 48 -36.55 15.44 -18.26
N GLN A 49 -36.65 14.75 -17.10
CA GLN A 49 -37.65 13.75 -16.69
C GLN A 49 -37.12 13.04 -15.43
N ASP A 50 -37.81 12.85 -14.30
CA ASP A 50 -39.19 13.10 -13.89
C ASP A 50 -39.22 13.22 -12.37
N ARG A 51 -40.11 14.08 -11.88
CA ARG A 51 -40.52 14.17 -10.48
C ARG A 51 -41.75 13.28 -10.27
N ASP A 52 -41.79 12.70 -9.08
CA ASP A 52 -42.99 12.28 -8.33
C ASP A 52 -43.70 10.98 -8.78
N GLN A 53 -43.55 9.93 -7.95
CA GLN A 53 -44.68 9.09 -7.57
C GLN A 53 -44.45 8.35 -6.24
N ASP A 54 -45.30 8.68 -5.27
CA ASP A 54 -45.51 8.01 -3.99
C ASP A 54 -45.86 6.51 -4.13
N ARG A 55 -45.31 5.66 -3.26
CA ARG A 55 -46.11 4.87 -2.29
C ARG A 55 -45.27 3.90 -1.45
N ASP A 56 -45.38 4.12 -0.14
CA ASP A 56 -45.46 3.16 0.96
C ASP A 56 -45.16 1.67 0.67
N GLN A 57 -44.16 1.15 1.38
CA GLN A 57 -44.35 -0.06 2.18
C GLN A 57 -43.44 -0.05 3.42
N THR A 58 -44.11 -0.10 4.56
CA THR A 58 -43.66 -0.28 5.94
C THR A 58 -42.86 -1.56 6.16
N HIS A 59 -41.89 -1.54 7.09
CA HIS A 59 -41.68 -2.51 8.20
C HIS A 59 -40.35 -2.15 8.92
N SER A 60 -40.43 -1.62 10.14
CA SER A 60 -39.96 -2.26 11.40
C SER A 60 -38.43 -2.31 11.50
N GLU A 61 -37.71 -1.69 12.44
CA GLU A 61 -37.95 -1.47 13.87
C GLU A 61 -36.93 -0.45 14.43
N SER A 62 -37.28 0.07 15.60
CA SER A 62 -36.66 1.19 16.30
C SER A 62 -35.61 0.76 17.33
N CYS A 63 -34.77 1.72 17.72
CA CYS A 63 -33.90 1.75 18.91
C CYS A 63 -32.64 0.84 18.81
N SER A 64 -31.44 1.29 19.17
CA SER A 64 -31.12 1.98 20.42
C SER A 64 -29.74 2.65 20.34
N SER A 65 -29.69 3.92 20.70
CA SER A 65 -28.46 4.61 21.12
C SER A 65 -27.99 4.03 22.45
N SER A 66 -27.01 3.15 22.42
CA SER A 66 -26.28 2.69 23.61
C SER A 66 -25.10 3.61 23.87
N THR A 67 -25.25 4.42 24.91
CA THR A 67 -24.16 5.02 25.70
C THR A 67 -23.10 3.96 26.02
N PHE A 68 -21.85 4.19 25.61
CA PHE A 68 -20.70 3.40 26.04
C PHE A 68 -19.90 4.13 27.12
N ASP A 69 -19.65 3.37 28.19
CA ASP A 69 -18.93 3.65 29.44
C ASP A 69 -17.41 3.88 29.19
N PRO A 70 -16.73 4.86 29.82
CA PRO A 70 -15.39 5.28 29.41
C PRO A 70 -14.24 4.62 30.21
N ASP A 71 -14.34 3.34 30.57
CA ASP A 71 -13.32 2.70 31.44
C ASP A 71 -12.65 1.42 30.90
N VAL A 72 -12.74 1.15 29.60
CA VAL A 72 -12.01 0.02 28.95
C VAL A 72 -11.06 0.52 27.87
N ASN A 73 -10.26 1.55 28.17
CA ASN A 73 -9.19 1.99 27.25
C ASN A 73 -7.82 2.23 27.90
N LYS A 74 -7.51 1.49 28.99
CA LYS A 74 -6.24 1.64 29.73
C LYS A 74 -5.37 0.38 29.79
N ARG A 75 -5.32 -0.43 28.72
CA ARG A 75 -4.37 -1.57 28.65
C ARG A 75 -3.74 -1.84 27.28
N PHE A 76 -3.50 -0.80 26.46
CA PHE A 76 -2.76 -0.96 25.19
C PHE A 76 -1.62 0.05 24.99
N PHE A 77 -1.02 0.54 26.06
CA PHE A 77 0.29 1.20 25.98
C PHE A 77 1.19 0.66 27.08
N SER A 78 1.80 -0.50 26.81
CA SER A 78 3.05 -0.89 27.46
C SER A 78 4.15 -0.75 26.41
N GLU A 79 4.97 0.28 26.57
CA GLU A 79 6.16 0.57 25.79
C GLU A 79 7.18 -0.58 25.88
N PRO A 80 7.85 -0.96 24.79
CA PRO A 80 9.12 -1.69 24.87
C PRO A 80 10.27 -0.70 25.01
N SER A 81 10.99 -0.78 26.13
CA SER A 81 12.31 -0.19 26.30
C SER A 81 13.31 -0.78 25.30
N MET A 82 13.93 0.05 24.46
CA MET A 82 15.08 -0.32 23.65
C MET A 82 16.32 0.41 24.15
N SER A 83 17.37 -0.37 24.44
CA SER A 83 18.73 0.06 24.73
C SER A 83 19.43 0.62 23.48
N PRO A 84 20.53 1.37 23.64
CA PRO A 84 21.09 2.23 22.58
C PRO A 84 22.00 1.44 21.63
N GLN A 85 21.84 1.67 20.32
CA GLN A 85 22.88 1.39 19.36
C GLN A 85 23.10 2.63 18.47
N GLU A 86 24.32 3.13 18.60
CA GLU A 86 25.05 4.22 17.93
C GLU A 86 24.75 4.33 16.42
N GLU A 87 24.29 5.51 15.97
CA GLU A 87 25.08 6.57 15.28
C GLU A 87 25.46 6.23 13.83
N GLU A 88 24.66 6.71 12.86
CA GLU A 88 25.13 7.47 11.68
C GLU A 88 23.90 7.96 10.86
N ASP A 89 23.30 9.08 11.29
CA ASP A 89 22.37 9.85 10.45
C ASP A 89 23.12 11.02 9.82
N LYS A 90 23.37 10.94 8.52
CA LYS A 90 23.76 12.10 7.70
C LYS A 90 22.54 12.64 6.97
N ASP A 91 22.02 13.72 7.55
CA ASP A 91 21.65 14.97 6.87
C ASP A 91 20.67 14.87 5.68
N TRP A 92 19.37 14.98 5.98
CA TRP A 92 18.36 15.40 5.01
C TRP A 92 17.46 16.50 5.61
N GLY A 93 18.10 17.59 6.06
CA GLY A 93 17.42 18.78 6.56
C GLY A 93 17.56 19.99 5.63
N TRP A 94 16.93 19.99 4.46
CA TRP A 94 16.79 21.23 3.68
C TRP A 94 15.42 21.84 3.94
N GLY A 95 15.41 22.66 4.99
CA GLY A 95 14.32 23.57 5.32
C GLY A 95 14.16 24.65 4.26
N PHE A 96 12.91 24.85 3.84
CA PHE A 96 12.48 26.04 3.14
C PHE A 96 12.60 27.25 4.06
N GLN A 97 13.33 28.27 3.64
CA GLN A 97 13.23 29.59 4.26
C GLN A 97 13.18 30.70 3.20
N CYS A 98 11.98 31.25 3.04
CA CYS A 98 11.73 32.54 2.43
C CYS A 98 12.40 33.66 3.24
N VAL A 99 13.14 34.54 2.57
CA VAL A 99 13.37 35.91 3.03
C VAL A 99 12.87 36.85 1.96
N ALA A 100 11.92 37.68 2.36
CA ALA A 100 11.32 38.74 1.59
C ALA A 100 12.32 39.87 1.31
N SER A 101 12.22 40.45 0.11
CA SER A 101 12.49 41.87 -0.11
C SER A 101 11.26 42.49 -0.75
N SER A 102 10.60 43.33 0.05
CA SER A 102 9.45 44.14 -0.31
C SER A 102 9.89 45.30 -1.21
N SER A 103 9.16 45.56 -2.30
CA SER A 103 8.72 46.91 -2.67
C SER A 103 7.62 46.83 -3.73
N SER A 104 6.52 47.53 -3.44
CA SER A 104 5.32 47.68 -4.28
C SER A 104 5.47 48.85 -5.28
N PRO A 105 4.39 49.40 -5.88
CA PRO A 105 3.94 49.14 -7.24
C PRO A 105 3.97 50.42 -8.11
N LEU A 106 3.29 50.37 -9.26
CA LEU A 106 2.75 51.50 -10.04
C LEU A 106 3.63 52.08 -11.15
N SER A 107 3.25 51.83 -12.41
CA SER A 107 2.59 52.85 -13.25
C SER A 107 2.28 52.29 -14.64
N GLU A 108 1.00 52.37 -14.99
CA GLU A 108 0.48 52.35 -16.35
C GLU A 108 1.07 53.53 -17.14
N GLU A 109 1.51 53.33 -18.38
CA GLU A 109 1.44 54.39 -19.38
C GLU A 109 1.14 53.79 -20.75
N THR A 110 -0.10 54.03 -21.17
CA THR A 110 -0.59 53.89 -22.53
C THR A 110 -0.09 55.06 -23.38
N THR A 111 0.55 54.79 -24.52
CA THR A 111 0.61 55.77 -25.61
C THR A 111 0.22 55.13 -26.93
N ARG A 112 -1.04 55.42 -27.29
CA ARG A 112 -1.61 55.43 -28.64
C ARG A 112 -1.04 56.62 -29.43
N PHE A 113 -0.68 56.41 -30.70
CA PHE A 113 -1.01 57.23 -31.90
C PHE A 113 -0.32 56.57 -33.12
N SER A 114 -1.02 56.04 -34.14
CA SER A 114 -1.68 56.73 -35.28
C SER A 114 -0.68 57.59 -36.08
N SER A 115 -0.50 57.50 -37.41
CA SER A 115 -1.49 57.33 -38.49
C SER A 115 -0.81 56.96 -39.82
N GLU A 116 -1.60 56.34 -40.70
CA GLU A 116 -1.49 56.33 -42.16
C GLU A 116 -1.58 57.78 -42.72
N PRO A 117 -1.19 58.04 -43.98
CA PRO A 117 -2.26 58.36 -44.93
C PRO A 117 -2.06 57.85 -46.36
N ASP A 118 -3.23 57.68 -46.98
CA ASP A 118 -3.56 57.35 -48.35
C ASP A 118 -3.92 58.65 -49.11
N ILE A 119 -3.27 58.98 -50.24
CA ILE A 119 -3.77 59.94 -51.26
C ILE A 119 -3.20 59.60 -52.66
N LYS A 120 -4.10 59.25 -53.59
CA LYS A 120 -4.05 59.61 -55.04
C LYS A 120 -5.03 60.77 -55.28
N PRO A 121 -4.78 61.76 -56.17
CA PRO A 121 -5.22 61.69 -57.59
C PRO A 121 -4.28 62.46 -58.59
N LYS A 122 -4.10 62.08 -59.86
CA LYS A 122 -4.87 62.34 -61.12
C LYS A 122 -4.84 63.80 -61.67
N GLY A 123 -4.49 63.92 -62.97
CA GLY A 123 -4.67 65.08 -63.87
C GLY A 123 -3.43 65.97 -63.96
N GLY A 124 -2.83 66.30 -65.11
CA GLY A 124 -3.36 66.54 -66.46
C GLY A 124 -3.19 68.03 -66.78
N GLY A 125 -2.44 68.39 -67.82
CA GLY A 125 -2.35 69.77 -68.30
C GLY A 125 -0.98 70.16 -68.84
N ASP A 126 -0.93 70.38 -70.14
CA ASP A 126 0.19 70.85 -70.94
C ASP A 126 0.60 72.28 -70.57
N ASN A 127 1.86 72.65 -70.77
CA ASN A 127 2.23 74.00 -71.22
C ASN A 127 3.68 74.06 -71.70
N GLU A 128 3.79 74.18 -73.02
CA GLU A 128 4.90 74.72 -73.78
C GLU A 128 5.17 76.16 -73.33
N GLY A 129 6.45 76.51 -73.13
CA GLY A 129 6.84 77.82 -72.62
C GLY A 129 8.32 78.04 -72.77
N ASP A 130 8.76 78.25 -74.00
CA ASP A 130 10.02 78.91 -74.32
C ASP A 130 10.09 80.26 -73.60
N HIS A 131 11.06 80.43 -72.71
CA HIS A 131 11.63 81.73 -72.37
C HIS A 131 13.10 81.57 -71.98
N GLU A 132 13.95 81.66 -73.00
CA GLU A 132 15.27 82.28 -72.92
C GLU A 132 15.21 83.54 -72.05
N MET A 133 16.00 83.59 -70.97
CA MET A 133 16.82 84.75 -70.55
C MET A 133 17.24 84.64 -69.08
N SER A 134 18.56 84.65 -68.89
CA SER A 134 19.29 85.39 -67.84
C SER A 134 18.60 85.62 -66.49
N MET A 135 19.04 84.90 -65.47
CA MET A 135 19.48 85.41 -64.15
C MET A 135 20.03 84.25 -63.31
N THR A 136 21.03 83.54 -63.83
CA THR A 136 21.85 82.61 -63.04
C THR A 136 22.80 83.41 -62.16
N GLU A 137 22.34 83.97 -61.04
CA GLU A 137 23.26 84.36 -59.96
C GLU A 137 22.66 84.66 -58.57
N PRO A 138 21.40 84.26 -58.30
CA PRO A 138 21.05 83.83 -56.94
C PRO A 138 20.82 82.31 -56.85
N ILE A 139 20.46 81.62 -57.94
CA ILE A 139 20.01 80.21 -57.90
C ILE A 139 21.18 79.21 -57.73
N ILE A 140 22.41 79.62 -58.06
CA ILE A 140 23.61 78.77 -57.99
C ILE A 140 24.05 78.55 -56.54
N SER A 141 23.85 79.53 -55.65
CA SER A 141 24.16 79.38 -54.21
C SER A 141 23.13 78.48 -53.50
N PHE A 142 21.84 78.60 -53.85
CA PHE A 142 20.80 77.70 -53.34
C PHE A 142 20.98 76.26 -53.83
N ARG A 143 21.23 76.03 -55.13
CA ARG A 143 21.51 74.67 -55.64
C ARG A 143 22.78 74.05 -55.04
N ARG A 144 23.84 74.84 -54.84
CA ARG A 144 25.10 74.36 -54.25
C ARG A 144 24.97 74.09 -52.75
N GLY A 145 24.17 74.87 -52.03
CA GLY A 145 23.81 74.61 -50.62
C GLY A 145 22.98 73.33 -50.47
N SER A 146 21.98 73.13 -51.34
CA SER A 146 21.16 71.91 -51.37
C SER A 146 21.99 70.65 -51.71
N ASP A 147 22.92 70.72 -52.65
CA ASP A 147 23.79 69.59 -53.00
C ASP A 147 24.75 69.18 -51.87
N ILE A 148 25.21 70.14 -51.08
CA ILE A 148 26.05 69.87 -49.90
C ILE A 148 25.20 69.20 -48.81
N GLN A 149 24.01 69.74 -48.54
CA GLN A 149 23.08 69.15 -47.57
C GLN A 149 22.69 67.71 -47.94
N LEU A 150 22.36 67.45 -49.20
CA LEU A 150 22.05 66.09 -49.69
C LEU A 150 23.22 65.12 -49.54
N LYS A 151 24.47 65.58 -49.71
CA LYS A 151 25.66 64.75 -49.49
C LYS A 151 25.89 64.43 -48.01
N GLU A 152 25.67 65.39 -47.13
CA GLU A 152 25.74 65.19 -45.68
C GLU A 152 24.66 64.22 -45.21
N GLU A 153 23.42 64.39 -45.68
CA GLU A 153 22.31 63.48 -45.43
C GLU A 153 22.60 62.08 -45.98
N ASN A 154 23.15 61.95 -47.18
CA ASN A 154 23.54 60.65 -47.74
C ASN A 154 24.64 59.99 -46.91
N MET A 155 25.62 60.75 -46.41
CA MET A 155 26.62 60.25 -45.48
C MET A 155 26.01 59.82 -44.14
N ALA A 156 25.04 60.57 -43.61
CA ALA A 156 24.31 60.22 -42.39
C ALA A 156 23.52 58.93 -42.57
N LEU A 157 22.74 58.80 -43.65
CA LEU A 157 21.98 57.58 -43.98
C LEU A 157 22.91 56.37 -44.13
N ARG A 158 24.06 56.51 -44.80
CA ARG A 158 25.06 55.43 -44.90
C ARG A 158 25.67 55.05 -43.56
N ARG A 159 25.78 55.97 -42.59
CA ARG A 159 26.19 55.63 -41.21
C ARG A 159 25.08 54.86 -40.50
N THR A 160 23.85 55.35 -40.56
CA THR A 160 22.67 54.69 -39.96
C THR A 160 22.47 53.29 -40.52
N ILE A 161 22.59 53.08 -41.83
CA ILE A 161 22.50 51.75 -42.44
C ILE A 161 23.57 50.81 -41.88
N ARG A 162 24.83 51.26 -41.79
CA ARG A 162 25.92 50.44 -41.23
C ARG A 162 25.72 50.12 -39.76
N GLU A 163 25.24 51.07 -38.97
CA GLU A 163 24.91 50.85 -37.56
C GLU A 163 23.75 49.87 -37.40
N LEU A 164 22.70 49.98 -38.24
CA LEU A 164 21.59 49.04 -38.26
C LEU A 164 22.05 47.64 -38.68
N GLN A 165 22.92 47.52 -39.68
CA GLN A 165 23.53 46.25 -40.08
C GLN A 165 24.32 45.63 -38.93
N SER A 166 25.24 46.39 -38.31
CA SER A 166 26.01 45.88 -37.16
C SER A 166 25.13 45.47 -35.97
N ARG A 167 24.06 46.22 -35.68
CA ARG A 167 23.08 45.84 -34.66
C ARG A 167 22.26 44.61 -35.06
N SER A 168 21.97 44.44 -36.35
CA SER A 168 21.29 43.26 -36.88
C SER A 168 22.16 42.02 -36.73
N ASP A 169 23.43 42.08 -37.15
CA ASP A 169 24.39 40.98 -37.05
C ASP A 169 24.59 40.55 -35.59
N ALA A 170 24.72 41.52 -34.67
CA ALA A 170 24.83 41.23 -33.23
C ALA A 170 23.58 40.52 -32.66
N LYS A 171 22.38 40.90 -33.13
CA LYS A 171 21.13 40.22 -32.76
C LYS A 171 21.05 38.83 -33.35
N GLU A 172 21.48 38.65 -34.61
CA GLU A 172 21.51 37.35 -35.27
C GLU A 172 22.43 36.37 -34.54
N HIS A 173 23.64 36.80 -34.18
CA HIS A 173 24.54 36.02 -33.33
C HIS A 173 23.91 35.67 -31.98
N ARG A 174 23.25 36.63 -31.32
CA ARG A 174 22.60 36.37 -30.04
C ARG A 174 21.46 35.36 -30.16
N VAL A 175 20.67 35.43 -31.23
CA VAL A 175 19.61 34.45 -31.51
C VAL A 175 20.21 33.08 -31.76
N GLN A 176 21.32 33.00 -32.49
CA GLN A 176 22.02 31.74 -32.74
C GLN A 176 22.53 31.12 -31.44
N GLU A 177 23.24 31.87 -30.58
CA GLU A 177 23.71 31.41 -29.27
C GLU A 177 22.56 30.87 -28.40
N LEU A 178 21.46 31.63 -28.29
CA LEU A 178 20.30 31.22 -27.52
C LEU A 178 19.65 29.96 -28.10
N SER A 179 19.62 29.82 -29.43
CA SER A 179 19.08 28.63 -30.08
C SER A 179 19.93 27.39 -29.79
N GLU A 180 21.25 27.52 -29.76
CA GLU A 180 22.18 26.45 -29.40
C GLU A 180 22.04 26.06 -27.92
N GLU A 181 21.91 27.05 -27.03
CA GLU A 181 21.68 26.83 -25.61
C GLU A 181 20.35 26.11 -25.34
N LEU A 182 19.26 26.54 -25.98
CA LEU A 182 17.94 25.87 -25.87
C LEU A 182 18.01 24.42 -26.36
N LEU A 183 18.73 24.17 -27.44
CA LEU A 183 18.87 22.84 -28.00
C LEU A 183 19.73 21.94 -27.09
N GLN A 184 20.79 22.49 -26.47
CA GLN A 184 21.56 21.78 -25.45
C GLN A 184 20.70 21.45 -24.22
N ARG A 185 19.91 22.41 -23.72
CA ARG A 185 18.99 22.17 -22.58
C ARG A 185 17.98 21.08 -22.91
N ARG A 186 17.38 21.12 -24.10
CA ARG A 186 16.45 20.06 -24.55
C ARG A 186 17.08 18.67 -24.49
N ARG A 187 18.31 18.51 -24.98
CA ARG A 187 19.00 17.20 -24.92
C ARG A 187 19.29 16.75 -23.49
N GLN A 188 19.59 17.69 -22.60
CA GLN A 188 19.84 17.39 -21.20
C GLN A 188 18.55 16.96 -20.49
N GLU A 189 17.44 17.67 -20.72
CA GLU A 189 16.13 17.32 -20.19
C GLU A 189 15.64 15.96 -20.71
N GLU A 190 15.86 15.65 -21.99
CA GLU A 190 15.54 14.34 -22.58
C GLU A 190 16.34 13.22 -21.90
N LYS A 191 17.64 13.42 -21.67
CA LYS A 191 18.47 12.46 -20.96
C LYS A 191 18.05 12.28 -19.49
N GLU A 192 17.73 13.36 -18.79
CA GLU A 192 17.24 13.30 -17.41
C GLU A 192 15.89 12.58 -17.33
N ALA A 193 15.01 12.78 -18.31
CA ALA A 193 13.76 12.04 -18.42
C ALA A 193 14.01 10.54 -18.62
N GLU A 194 14.93 10.15 -19.51
CA GLU A 194 15.32 8.75 -19.72
C GLU A 194 15.90 8.11 -18.44
N ASP A 195 16.76 8.83 -17.70
CA ASP A 195 17.33 8.35 -16.44
C ASP A 195 16.25 8.18 -15.36
N LEU A 196 15.30 9.12 -15.26
CA LEU A 196 14.16 9.04 -14.36
C LEU A 196 13.25 7.86 -14.70
N GLU A 197 12.97 7.63 -15.99
CA GLU A 197 12.20 6.48 -16.44
C GLU A 197 12.90 5.17 -16.03
N SER A 198 14.21 5.05 -16.23
CA SER A 198 14.98 3.87 -15.80
C SER A 198 14.84 3.59 -14.30
N MET A 199 14.92 4.64 -13.48
CA MET A 199 14.73 4.52 -12.03
C MET A 199 13.31 4.10 -11.66
N VAL A 200 12.29 4.67 -12.32
CA VAL A 200 10.88 4.28 -12.10
C VAL A 200 10.68 2.81 -12.43
N HIS A 201 11.15 2.33 -13.59
CA HIS A 201 11.05 0.92 -13.96
C HIS A 201 11.74 -0.01 -12.92
N SER A 202 12.87 0.41 -12.37
CA SER A 202 13.57 -0.35 -11.33
C SER A 202 12.78 -0.42 -10.02
N VAL A 203 12.21 0.71 -9.58
CA VAL A 203 11.35 0.79 -8.39
C VAL A 203 10.09 -0.04 -8.57
N GLU A 204 9.46 0.02 -9.74
CA GLU A 204 8.29 -0.79 -10.07
C GLU A 204 8.61 -2.28 -9.99
N GLN A 205 9.73 -2.73 -10.58
CA GLN A 205 10.16 -4.13 -10.49
C GLN A 205 10.41 -4.55 -9.04
N ASN A 206 11.04 -3.69 -8.23
CA ASN A 206 11.27 -3.96 -6.83
C ASN A 206 9.95 -4.12 -6.05
N LEU A 207 9.00 -3.22 -6.30
CA LEU A 207 7.67 -3.27 -5.70
C LEU A 207 6.94 -4.57 -6.07
N HIS A 208 6.96 -4.98 -7.35
CA HIS A 208 6.39 -6.26 -7.77
C HIS A 208 7.02 -7.45 -7.05
N LEU A 209 8.35 -7.45 -6.88
CA LEU A 209 9.05 -8.49 -6.12
C LEU A 209 8.68 -8.47 -4.63
N MET A 210 8.53 -7.28 -4.05
CA MET A 210 8.11 -7.09 -2.67
C MET A 210 6.69 -7.64 -2.45
N THR A 211 5.74 -7.28 -3.31
CA THR A 211 4.36 -7.79 -3.27
C THR A 211 4.34 -9.31 -3.42
N LYS A 212 5.13 -9.87 -4.34
CA LYS A 212 5.25 -11.34 -4.50
C LYS A 212 5.83 -12.02 -3.25
N ARG A 213 6.82 -11.41 -2.59
CA ARG A 213 7.39 -11.93 -1.35
C ARG A 213 6.39 -11.84 -0.19
N ALA A 214 5.69 -10.71 -0.08
CA ALA A 214 4.64 -10.49 0.92
C ALA A 214 3.51 -11.53 0.78
N MET A 215 2.96 -11.70 -0.43
CA MET A 215 1.91 -12.71 -0.69
C MET A 215 2.38 -14.13 -0.36
N LYS A 216 3.64 -14.48 -0.65
CA LYS A 216 4.18 -15.79 -0.25
C LYS A 216 4.23 -15.93 1.26
N ALA A 217 4.73 -14.92 1.96
CA ALA A 217 4.79 -14.91 3.43
C ALA A 217 3.39 -15.03 4.05
N GLU A 218 2.40 -14.28 3.54
CA GLU A 218 1.00 -14.35 3.98
C GLU A 218 0.39 -15.75 3.79
N ASN A 219 0.68 -16.39 2.66
CA ASN A 219 0.27 -17.77 2.41
C ASN A 219 0.90 -18.75 3.40
N TYR A 220 2.18 -18.60 3.73
CA TYR A 220 2.83 -19.43 4.75
C TYR A 220 2.23 -19.21 6.13
N VAL A 221 2.01 -17.95 6.53
CA VAL A 221 1.36 -17.61 7.81
C VAL A 221 -0.05 -18.21 7.88
N SER A 222 -0.82 -18.14 6.80
CA SER A 222 -2.17 -18.72 6.75
C SER A 222 -2.16 -20.24 6.94
N LYS A 223 -1.21 -20.94 6.29
CA LYS A 223 -1.02 -22.40 6.46
C LYS A 223 -0.61 -22.76 7.90
N LEU A 224 0.38 -22.05 8.45
CA LEU A 224 0.84 -22.27 9.82
C LEU A 224 -0.25 -22.00 10.84
N LYS A 225 -1.08 -20.97 10.62
CA LYS A 225 -2.22 -20.67 11.48
C LYS A 225 -3.26 -21.79 11.46
N ALA A 226 -3.55 -22.35 10.29
CA ALA A 226 -4.46 -23.50 10.16
C ALA A 226 -3.91 -24.73 10.88
N GLU A 227 -2.62 -25.04 10.73
CA GLU A 227 -1.95 -26.16 11.41
C GLU A 227 -1.94 -25.97 12.94
N LEU A 228 -1.64 -24.76 13.42
CA LEU A 228 -1.69 -24.44 14.85
C LEU A 228 -3.10 -24.63 15.43
N GLN A 229 -4.15 -24.19 14.72
CA GLN A 229 -5.53 -24.41 15.15
C GLN A 229 -5.88 -25.89 15.19
N GLN A 230 -5.47 -26.66 14.18
CA GLN A 230 -5.69 -28.11 14.15
C GLN A 230 -5.00 -28.81 15.32
N LEU A 231 -3.72 -28.52 15.57
CA LEU A 231 -2.95 -29.09 16.67
C LEU A 231 -3.52 -28.70 18.03
N GLN A 232 -4.02 -27.47 18.17
CA GLN A 232 -4.68 -27.03 19.40
C GLN A 232 -5.94 -27.86 19.69
N VAL A 233 -6.80 -28.07 18.68
CA VAL A 233 -8.01 -28.91 18.81
C VAL A 233 -7.63 -30.35 19.18
N GLU A 234 -6.61 -30.92 18.55
CA GLU A 234 -6.13 -32.27 18.87
C GLU A 234 -5.60 -32.37 20.31
N ALA A 235 -4.83 -31.39 20.76
CA ALA A 235 -4.32 -31.35 22.13
C ALA A 235 -5.44 -31.22 23.18
N GLU A 236 -6.47 -30.44 22.89
CA GLU A 236 -7.66 -30.31 23.74
C GLU A 236 -8.46 -31.64 23.78
N SER A 237 -8.63 -32.29 22.63
CA SER A 237 -9.28 -33.61 22.53
C SER A 237 -8.54 -34.65 23.37
N LEU A 238 -7.23 -34.80 23.18
CA LEU A 238 -6.41 -35.77 23.92
C LEU A 238 -6.40 -35.48 25.43
N ARG A 239 -6.40 -34.20 25.81
CA ARG A 239 -6.50 -33.82 27.22
C ARG A 239 -7.83 -34.28 27.83
N SER A 240 -8.95 -34.02 27.14
CA SER A 240 -10.28 -34.42 27.60
C SER A 240 -10.43 -35.94 27.71
N GLU A 241 -9.87 -36.69 26.76
CA GLU A 241 -9.85 -38.15 26.78
C GLU A 241 -9.01 -38.67 27.95
N ASN A 242 -7.83 -38.09 28.19
CA ASN A 242 -6.97 -38.47 29.31
C ASN A 242 -7.65 -38.25 30.66
N ASP A 243 -8.34 -37.13 30.82
CA ASP A 243 -9.10 -36.82 32.03
C ASP A 243 -10.26 -37.81 32.22
N GLY A 244 -10.96 -38.17 31.14
CA GLY A 244 -12.00 -39.20 31.14
C GLY A 244 -11.46 -40.58 31.54
N LEU A 245 -10.31 -40.99 31.00
CA LEU A 245 -9.66 -42.26 31.33
C LEU A 245 -9.22 -42.30 32.80
N LYS A 246 -8.63 -41.23 33.33
CA LYS A 246 -8.27 -41.13 34.75
C LYS A 246 -9.48 -41.23 35.68
N ALA A 247 -10.60 -40.59 35.30
CA ALA A 247 -11.83 -40.68 36.06
C ALA A 247 -12.39 -42.12 36.05
N ALA A 248 -12.40 -42.77 34.89
CA ALA A 248 -12.83 -44.15 34.74
C ALA A 248 -11.94 -45.13 35.54
N GLU A 249 -10.61 -44.98 35.45
CA GLU A 249 -9.64 -45.76 36.22
C GLU A 249 -9.88 -45.60 37.72
N THR A 250 -10.04 -44.36 38.19
CA THR A 250 -10.33 -44.06 39.61
C THR A 250 -11.60 -44.76 40.08
N GLN A 251 -12.66 -44.76 39.25
CA GLN A 251 -13.91 -45.45 39.56
C GLN A 251 -13.71 -46.97 39.66
N VAL A 252 -12.95 -47.57 38.75
CA VAL A 252 -12.64 -49.01 38.79
C VAL A 252 -11.85 -49.35 40.06
N VAL A 253 -10.81 -48.59 40.38
CA VAL A 253 -10.01 -48.81 41.61
C VAL A 253 -10.88 -48.69 42.86
N MET A 254 -11.78 -47.70 42.92
CA MET A 254 -12.70 -47.52 44.05
C MET A 254 -13.67 -48.71 44.20
N THR A 255 -14.25 -49.19 43.10
CA THR A 255 -15.17 -50.35 43.14
C THR A 255 -14.45 -51.65 43.49
N MET A 256 -13.23 -51.86 42.97
CA MET A 256 -12.38 -52.99 43.35
C MET A 256 -12.03 -52.95 44.85
N ARG A 257 -11.66 -51.78 45.37
CA ARG A 257 -11.36 -51.61 46.80
C ARG A 257 -12.59 -51.91 47.66
N GLN A 258 -13.76 -51.40 47.29
CA GLN A 258 -15.01 -51.69 48.00
C GLN A 258 -15.34 -53.18 47.98
N THR A 259 -15.18 -53.83 46.82
CA THR A 259 -15.43 -55.27 46.67
C THR A 259 -14.49 -56.10 47.54
N ALA A 260 -13.21 -55.74 47.57
CA ALA A 260 -12.21 -56.38 48.43
C ALA A 260 -12.52 -56.21 49.92
N LEU A 261 -13.00 -55.04 50.35
CA LEU A 261 -13.42 -54.79 51.73
C LEU A 261 -14.61 -55.69 52.12
N VAL A 262 -15.66 -55.72 51.29
CA VAL A 262 -16.84 -56.57 51.54
C VAL A 262 -16.46 -58.06 51.61
N ALA A 263 -15.60 -58.53 50.70
CA ALA A 263 -15.10 -59.91 50.74
C ALA A 263 -14.31 -60.21 52.02
N SER A 264 -13.45 -59.27 52.45
CA SER A 264 -12.68 -59.39 53.69
C SER A 264 -13.59 -59.48 54.92
N GLU A 265 -14.60 -58.62 55.03
CA GLU A 265 -15.59 -58.66 56.10
C GLU A 265 -16.36 -59.99 56.13
N TYR A 266 -16.77 -60.48 54.97
CA TYR A 266 -17.46 -61.77 54.84
C TYR A 266 -16.58 -62.94 55.32
N LEU A 267 -15.32 -62.96 54.92
CA LEU A 267 -14.35 -63.97 55.36
C LEU A 267 -14.09 -63.89 56.87
N ASN A 268 -13.94 -62.68 57.42
CA ASN A 268 -13.73 -62.48 58.85
C ASN A 268 -14.94 -62.95 59.69
N LYS A 269 -16.16 -62.67 59.22
CA LYS A 269 -17.41 -63.13 59.84
C LYS A 269 -17.52 -64.66 59.78
N THR A 270 -17.18 -65.26 58.64
CA THR A 270 -17.17 -66.71 58.45
C THR A 270 -16.13 -67.38 59.36
N ALA A 271 -14.91 -66.84 59.44
CA ALA A 271 -13.86 -67.31 60.34
C ALA A 271 -14.29 -67.22 61.81
N SER A 272 -14.91 -66.11 62.21
CA SER A 272 -15.45 -65.92 63.58
C SER A 272 -16.56 -66.92 63.91
N HIS A 273 -17.44 -67.23 62.95
CA HIS A 273 -18.48 -68.24 63.10
C HIS A 273 -17.88 -69.64 63.24
N ALA A 274 -16.91 -70.00 62.39
CA ALA A 274 -16.18 -71.27 62.48
C ALA A 274 -15.46 -71.41 63.83
N HIS A 275 -14.77 -70.37 64.32
CA HIS A 275 -14.15 -70.37 65.65
C HIS A 275 -15.17 -70.58 66.78
N SER A 276 -16.36 -69.99 66.67
CA SER A 276 -17.41 -70.16 67.68
C SER A 276 -17.97 -71.58 67.66
N SER A 277 -18.19 -72.15 66.47
CA SER A 277 -18.61 -73.55 66.28
C SER A 277 -17.59 -74.55 66.83
N ILE A 278 -16.29 -74.35 66.53
CA ILE A 278 -15.21 -75.20 67.08
C ILE A 278 -15.17 -75.13 68.61
N ARG A 279 -15.28 -73.93 69.19
CA ARG A 279 -15.32 -73.78 70.66
C ARG A 279 -16.52 -74.50 71.28
N GLN A 280 -17.68 -74.44 70.63
CA GLN A 280 -18.86 -75.18 71.09
C GLN A 280 -18.62 -76.70 71.05
N LEU A 281 -18.11 -77.24 69.95
CA LEU A 281 -17.80 -78.67 69.82
C LEU A 281 -16.79 -79.14 70.86
N LEU A 282 -15.77 -78.33 71.17
CA LEU A 282 -14.81 -78.63 72.23
C LEU A 282 -15.49 -78.69 73.60
N GLY A 283 -16.37 -77.73 73.92
CA GLY A 283 -17.16 -77.76 75.14
C GLY A 283 -18.08 -78.99 75.24
N GLU A 284 -18.75 -79.36 74.14
CA GLU A 284 -19.58 -80.56 74.06
C GLU A 284 -18.75 -81.84 74.27
N ALA A 285 -17.55 -81.91 73.68
CA ALA A 285 -16.62 -83.02 73.87
C ALA A 285 -16.12 -83.12 75.32
N GLU A 286 -15.89 -81.99 76.00
CA GLU A 286 -15.55 -81.98 77.43
C GLU A 286 -16.70 -82.52 78.30
N THR A 287 -17.95 -82.17 78.00
CA THR A 287 -19.12 -82.78 78.67
C THR A 287 -19.21 -84.28 78.42
N LEU A 288 -18.98 -84.77 77.19
CA LEU A 288 -18.97 -86.21 76.90
C LEU A 288 -17.87 -86.94 77.67
N ARG A 289 -16.68 -86.32 77.81
CA ARG A 289 -15.60 -86.86 78.63
C ARG A 289 -15.96 -86.93 80.10
N LEU A 290 -16.65 -85.92 80.64
CA LEU A 290 -17.17 -85.94 82.02
C LEU A 290 -18.19 -87.08 82.21
N VAL A 291 -19.14 -87.24 81.29
CA VAL A 291 -20.12 -88.34 81.30
C VAL A 291 -19.41 -89.70 81.27
N SER A 292 -18.41 -89.87 80.41
CA SER A 292 -17.60 -91.09 80.36
C SER A 292 -16.91 -91.39 81.70
N HIS A 293 -16.32 -90.39 82.36
CA HIS A 293 -15.74 -90.56 83.70
C HIS A 293 -16.78 -90.92 84.76
N LEU A 294 -17.96 -90.29 84.73
CA LEU A 294 -19.06 -90.61 85.65
C LEU A 294 -19.52 -92.06 85.46
N LEU A 295 -19.75 -92.50 84.22
CA LEU A 295 -20.12 -93.89 83.90
C LEU A 295 -19.06 -94.88 84.40
N ARG A 296 -17.78 -94.60 84.15
CA ARG A 296 -16.66 -95.43 84.64
C ARG A 296 -16.51 -95.45 86.16
N SER A 297 -16.96 -94.39 86.85
CA SER A 297 -17.00 -94.38 88.31
C SER A 297 -18.14 -95.22 88.88
N ILE A 298 -19.27 -95.34 88.16
CA ILE A 298 -20.40 -96.20 88.54
C ILE A 298 -20.02 -97.68 88.40
N ASP A 299 -19.31 -98.07 87.33
CA ASP A 299 -18.79 -99.44 87.18
C ASP A 299 -17.93 -99.86 88.38
N LYS A 300 -17.07 -98.97 88.88
CA LYS A 300 -16.22 -99.24 90.06
C LYS A 300 -17.00 -99.42 91.37
N ILE A 301 -18.14 -98.76 91.52
CA ILE A 301 -19.01 -98.92 92.70
C ILE A 301 -19.81 -100.24 92.60
N SER A 302 -20.08 -100.70 91.38
CA SER A 302 -20.87 -101.90 91.10
C SER A 302 -20.08 -103.21 91.23
N GLU A 303 -18.74 -103.15 91.30
CA GLU A 303 -17.83 -104.29 91.54
C GLU A 303 -17.45 -104.49 93.02
N CYS A 304 -18.01 -103.68 93.94
CA CYS A 304 -17.90 -103.84 95.40
C CYS A 304 -19.17 -104.50 95.96
#